data_AF-A0A139WA38-F1
#
_entry.id   AF-A0A139WA38-F1
#
_cell.length_a   1.000
_cell.length_b   1.000
_cell.length_c   1.000
_cell.angle_alpha   90.00
_cell.angle_beta   90.00
_cell.angle_gamma   90.00
#
_symmetry.space_group_name_H-M   'P 1'
#
loop_
_entity.id
_entity.type
_entity.pdbx_description
1 polymer ?
#
loop_
_entity_poly.entity_id
_entity_poly.type
_entity_poly.pdbx_seq_one_letter_code
_entity_poly.pdbx_strand_id
1 'polypeptide(L)'
;MSMLAERKVKQRWSLNPRGKDWSDDSSKFGQKMLEKMGWSKGKGLGAKENGIVEHVKIPYKNDSKGMGYKETNDQWTEHDTRVK
;
A
#
# COMPACT_ATOMS: atom_id res chain seq x y z
N MET A 1 1.61 30.29 1.99
CA MET A 1 1.46 31.08 0.76
C MET A 1 0.86 30.17 -0.31
N SER A 2 -0.38 30.40 -0.72
CA SER A 2 -1.10 29.57 -1.69
C SER A 2 -0.81 30.01 -3.11
N MET A 3 -0.39 29.08 -3.98
CA MET A 3 -0.17 29.32 -5.41
C MET A 3 -1.50 29.67 -6.08
N LEU A 4 -1.73 30.96 -6.34
CA LEU A 4 -2.96 31.49 -6.95
C LEU A 4 -3.11 31.15 -8.45
N ALA A 5 -2.11 30.48 -9.05
CA ALA A 5 -2.01 30.23 -10.49
C ALA A 5 -1.91 28.75 -10.87
N GLU A 6 -2.20 27.81 -9.95
CA GLU A 6 -2.12 26.39 -10.29
C GLU A 6 -3.31 25.95 -11.17
N ARG A 7 -3.02 25.22 -12.25
CA ARG A 7 -4.05 24.70 -13.18
C ARG A 7 -4.95 23.73 -12.43
N LYS A 8 -6.25 24.05 -12.31
CA LYS A 8 -7.25 23.19 -11.65
C LYS A 8 -7.31 21.81 -12.31
N VAL A 9 -6.74 20.80 -11.66
CA VAL A 9 -6.84 19.39 -12.09
C VAL A 9 -8.11 18.79 -11.52
N LYS A 10 -8.95 18.20 -12.37
CA LYS A 10 -10.13 17.46 -11.93
C LYS A 10 -9.67 16.14 -11.32
N GLN A 11 -9.59 16.08 -9.99
CA GLN A 11 -9.33 14.84 -9.27
C GLN A 11 -10.52 13.90 -9.46
N ARG A 12 -10.30 12.71 -10.03
CA ARG A 12 -11.32 11.67 -10.09
C ARG A 12 -11.34 10.95 -8.75
N TRP A 13 -12.37 11.20 -7.96
CA TRP A 13 -12.53 10.53 -6.67
C TRP A 13 -12.85 9.06 -6.94
N SER A 14 -11.93 8.17 -6.61
CA SER A 14 -12.19 6.75 -6.58
C SER A 14 -13.01 6.44 -5.33
N LEU A 15 -14.13 5.72 -5.48
CA LEU A 15 -14.94 5.25 -4.35
C LEU A 15 -14.14 4.37 -3.36
N ASN A 16 -13.01 3.83 -3.82
CA ASN A 16 -12.11 3.03 -3.01
C ASN A 16 -10.65 3.47 -3.18
N PRO A 17 -10.21 4.52 -2.46
CA PRO A 17 -8.85 5.07 -2.59
C PRO A 17 -7.78 4.12 -2.03
N ARG A 18 -8.15 3.10 -1.24
CA ARG A 18 -7.22 2.14 -0.62
C ARG A 18 -7.32 0.73 -1.19
N GLY A 19 -8.22 0.49 -2.13
CA GLY A 19 -8.50 -0.84 -2.67
C GLY A 19 -8.94 -1.86 -1.61
N LYS A 20 -9.64 -1.47 -0.53
CA LYS A 20 -9.92 -2.37 0.61
C LYS A 20 -11.27 -3.10 0.55
N ASP A 21 -12.21 -2.60 -0.24
CA ASP A 21 -13.54 -3.22 -0.39
C ASP A 21 -13.48 -4.71 -0.72
N TRP A 22 -12.50 -5.16 -1.50
CA TRP A 22 -12.43 -6.56 -1.87
C TRP A 22 -12.04 -7.48 -0.71
N SER A 23 -11.22 -7.00 0.24
CA SER A 23 -10.77 -7.77 1.40
C SER A 23 -11.75 -7.67 2.57
N ASP A 24 -12.44 -6.54 2.70
CA ASP A 24 -13.36 -6.30 3.83
C ASP A 24 -14.75 -6.91 3.61
N ASP A 25 -15.12 -7.23 2.37
CA ASP A 25 -16.41 -7.81 2.02
C ASP A 25 -16.54 -9.28 2.47
N SER A 26 -17.31 -9.48 3.54
CA SER A 26 -17.61 -10.80 4.10
C SER A 26 -18.70 -11.58 3.38
N SER A 27 -19.37 -10.99 2.39
CA SER A 27 -20.48 -11.64 1.68
C SER A 27 -20.01 -12.56 0.55
N LYS A 28 -18.71 -12.53 0.22
CA LYS A 28 -18.13 -13.19 -0.95
C LYS A 28 -18.17 -14.71 -0.87
N PHE A 29 -18.34 -15.32 -2.03
CA PHE A 29 -18.34 -16.78 -2.22
C PHE A 29 -17.13 -17.46 -1.57
N GLY A 30 -15.92 -16.94 -1.79
CA GLY A 30 -14.70 -17.51 -1.23
C GLY A 30 -14.64 -17.48 0.29
N GLN A 31 -15.10 -16.39 0.93
CA GLN A 31 -15.13 -16.32 2.39
C GLN A 31 -16.15 -17.31 2.98
N LYS A 32 -17.37 -17.37 2.42
CA LYS A 32 -18.38 -18.35 2.83
C LYS A 32 -17.91 -19.79 2.66
N MET A 33 -17.16 -20.08 1.59
CA MET A 33 -16.60 -21.42 1.38
C MET A 33 -15.53 -21.76 2.42
N LEU A 34 -14.64 -20.83 2.74
CA LEU A 34 -13.62 -21.02 3.79
C LEU A 34 -14.26 -21.20 5.17
N GLU A 35 -15.27 -20.39 5.50
CA GLU A 35 -16.03 -20.52 6.75
C GLU A 35 -16.70 -21.89 6.89
N LYS A 36 -17.28 -22.41 5.80
CA LYS A 36 -17.85 -23.77 5.79
C LYS A 36 -16.81 -24.86 6.03
N MET A 37 -15.54 -24.61 5.68
CA MET A 37 -14.44 -25.54 5.92
C MET A 37 -13.78 -25.34 7.30
N GLY A 38 -14.36 -24.50 8.17
CA GLY A 38 -13.89 -24.28 9.54
C GLY A 38 -12.86 -23.15 9.69
N TRP A 39 -12.58 -22.40 8.63
CA TRP A 39 -11.73 -21.20 8.73
C TRP A 39 -12.54 -20.02 9.31
N SER A 40 -11.90 -19.15 10.09
CA SER A 40 -12.56 -17.96 10.64
C SER A 40 -11.74 -16.70 10.36
N LYS A 41 -12.43 -15.57 10.18
CA LYS A 41 -11.81 -14.29 9.86
C LYS A 41 -10.79 -13.90 10.94
N GLY A 42 -9.55 -13.68 10.51
CA GLY A 42 -8.42 -13.32 11.38
C GLY A 42 -7.51 -14.50 11.75
N LYS A 43 -7.88 -15.74 11.43
CA LYS A 43 -7.00 -16.90 11.60
C LYS A 43 -6.16 -17.17 10.35
N GLY A 44 -4.92 -17.59 10.56
CA GLY A 44 -4.05 -18.07 9.49
C GLY A 44 -4.52 -19.42 8.96
N LEU A 45 -4.17 -19.74 7.72
CA LEU A 45 -4.48 -21.05 7.12
C LEU A 45 -3.50 -22.14 7.58
N GLY A 46 -3.92 -23.40 7.49
CA GLY A 46 -3.10 -24.59 7.79
C GLY A 46 -3.43 -25.26 9.13
N ALA A 47 -2.89 -26.47 9.33
CA ALA A 47 -3.23 -27.32 10.48
C ALA A 47 -2.92 -26.71 11.86
N LYS A 48 -1.95 -25.78 11.91
CA LYS A 48 -1.57 -25.05 13.13
C LYS A 48 -2.04 -23.60 13.11
N GLU A 49 -2.86 -23.19 12.14
CA GLU A 49 -3.35 -21.81 11.96
C GLU A 49 -2.22 -20.76 11.77
N ASN A 50 -1.00 -21.20 11.44
CA ASN A 50 0.21 -20.37 11.33
C ASN A 50 0.40 -19.72 9.95
N GLY A 51 -0.56 -19.87 9.04
CA GLY A 51 -0.51 -19.27 7.71
C GLY A 51 -0.61 -17.75 7.76
N ILE A 52 -0.26 -17.10 6.64
CA ILE A 52 -0.31 -15.65 6.52
C ILE A 52 -1.78 -15.17 6.62
N VAL A 53 -2.04 -14.22 7.52
CA VAL A 53 -3.38 -13.67 7.78
C VAL A 53 -3.76 -12.58 6.78
N GLU A 54 -2.77 -11.81 6.31
CA GLU A 54 -2.96 -10.77 5.30
C GLU A 54 -2.47 -11.22 3.92
N HIS A 55 -3.06 -10.67 2.86
CA HIS A 55 -2.58 -10.88 1.50
C HIS A 55 -1.20 -10.23 1.31
N VAL A 56 -0.37 -10.83 0.45
CA VAL A 56 0.92 -10.26 0.06
C VAL A 56 0.68 -8.95 -0.70
N LYS A 57 1.24 -7.85 -0.19
CA LYS A 57 1.18 -6.53 -0.82
C LYS A 57 2.43 -6.32 -1.66
N ILE A 58 2.24 -6.02 -2.94
CA ILE A 58 3.33 -5.65 -3.84
C ILE A 58 3.43 -4.12 -3.84
N PRO A 59 4.59 -3.53 -3.49
CA PRO A 59 4.77 -2.10 -3.63
C PRO A 59 4.70 -1.72 -5.11
N TYR A 60 3.77 -0.84 -5.45
CA TYR A 60 3.70 -0.30 -6.82
C TYR A 60 4.86 0.66 -7.04
N LYS A 61 5.66 0.40 -8.08
CA LYS A 61 6.72 1.31 -8.51
C LYS A 61 6.15 2.29 -9.54
N ASN A 62 6.18 3.56 -9.19
CA ASN A 62 5.83 4.67 -10.09
C ASN A 62 7.05 5.57 -10.37
N ASP A 63 8.26 5.05 -10.16
CA ASP A 63 9.51 5.75 -10.39
C ASP A 63 10.18 5.27 -11.67
N SER A 64 10.97 6.15 -12.28
CA SER A 64 11.83 5.84 -13.43
C SER A 64 13.19 5.26 -13.01
N LYS A 65 13.37 4.99 -11.71
CA LYS A 65 14.61 4.46 -11.14
C LYS A 65 14.71 2.94 -11.36
N GLY A 66 15.93 2.45 -11.53
CA GLY A 66 16.19 1.02 -11.73
C GLY A 66 15.78 0.16 -10.53
N MET A 67 15.44 -1.10 -10.77
CA MET A 67 15.23 -2.06 -9.68
C MET A 67 16.52 -2.23 -8.87
N GLY A 68 16.43 -2.06 -7.54
CA GLY A 68 17.59 -2.14 -6.64
C GLY A 68 18.29 -0.80 -6.37
N TYR A 69 17.86 0.30 -7.02
CA TYR A 69 18.35 1.63 -6.69
C TYR A 69 17.96 2.00 -5.24
N LYS A 70 18.96 2.15 -4.38
CA LYS A 70 18.82 2.70 -3.03
C LYS A 70 19.35 4.11 -3.08
N GLU A 71 18.56 5.10 -2.68
CA GLU A 71 19.09 6.43 -2.35
C GLU A 71 20.02 6.23 -1.15
N THR A 72 21.31 6.12 -1.45
CA THR A 72 22.33 6.40 -0.46
C THR A 72 22.24 7.90 -0.23
N ASN A 73 21.70 8.29 0.92
CA ASN A 73 21.87 9.64 1.42
C ASN A 73 23.37 9.84 1.67
N ASP A 74 24.09 10.24 0.62
CA ASP A 74 25.42 10.82 0.76
C ASP A 74 25.22 12.20 1.41
N GLN A 75 24.98 12.17 2.73
CA GLN A 75 24.98 13.29 3.68
C GLN A 75 26.26 14.14 3.54
N TRP A 76 27.26 13.64 2.82
CA TRP A 76 28.52 14.29 2.51
C TRP A 76 28.40 15.47 1.52
N THR A 77 27.30 15.60 0.77
CA THR A 77 27.09 16.74 -0.15
C THR A 77 26.40 17.96 0.47
N GLU A 78 25.96 17.89 1.73
CA GLU A 78 25.44 19.04 2.49
C GLU A 78 26.60 19.85 3.10
N HIS A 79 27.49 20.39 2.27
CA HIS A 79 28.45 21.39 2.73
C HIS A 79 27.74 22.72 3.02
N ASP A 80 27.77 23.07 4.30
CA ASP A 80 27.30 24.29 4.95
C ASP A 80 27.38 25.56 4.07
N THR A 81 26.23 25.98 3.52
CA THR A 81 26.04 27.35 3.05
C THR A 81 25.21 28.13 4.08
N ARG A 82 25.69 28.25 5.32
CA ARG A 82 25.24 29.30 6.24
C ARG A 82 26.30 30.38 6.44
N VAL A 83 25.95 31.56 5.91
CA VAL A 83 26.13 32.89 6.50
C VAL A 83 27.55 33.45 6.54
N LYS A 84 27.77 34.47 5.68
CA LYS A 84 28.16 35.83 6.11
C LYS A 84 27.30 36.84 5.36
#